data_AF-A0A516GW91-F1
#
_entry.id   AF-A0A516GW91-F1
#
_cell.length_a   1.000
_cell.length_b   1.000
_cell.length_c   1.000
_cell.angle_alpha   90.00
_cell.angle_beta   90.00
_cell.angle_gamma   90.00
#
_symmetry.space_group_name_H-M   'P 1'
#
loop_
_entity.id
_entity.type
_entity.pdbx_description
1 polymer ?
#
loop_
_entity_poly.entity_id
_entity_poly.type
_entity_poly.pdbx_seq_one_letter_code
_entity_poly.pdbx_strand_id
1 'polypeptide(L)'
;MASFLEYRSQDWDNRRLWVALALSLLLHGLVAILLLIEPWTWRVQPEPPPVLAEFVMPPAPKPAPPPAPQAAPPPPAPTPPTQPRVVEELKDVPPPSVPQLQQAPVTQDPSRAPPSSGQRARPQASDRPQPAPMLGQSGPTTTPAPPQQAQRTLPSQQTTGNRQRGAPGAAAGETGASMTQSESDFFLSQIQRAWVLDFDAPRFADIRIFGRYRVLADGMLAPPFGKDDPWDMRKMVENWDRIANDPRPEAAAFRTAVETFLRAMRLAQPLKMPPNAEGYPKVLELNFRVGDL
;
A
#
# COMPACT_ATOMS: atom_id res chain seq x y z
N MET A 1 -92.18 -23.39 12.15
CA MET A 1 -91.12 -24.16 11.46
C MET A 1 -90.05 -23.31 10.76
N ALA A 2 -90.21 -21.98 10.62
CA ALA A 2 -89.20 -21.12 10.00
C ALA A 2 -87.95 -20.86 10.89
N SER A 3 -88.10 -20.86 12.23
CA SER A 3 -87.03 -20.53 13.17
C SER A 3 -85.92 -21.59 13.31
N PHE A 4 -86.15 -22.83 12.88
CA PHE A 4 -85.16 -23.91 13.04
C PHE A 4 -84.11 -23.93 11.92
N LEU A 5 -84.43 -23.34 10.75
CA LEU A 5 -83.49 -23.23 9.63
C LEU A 5 -82.50 -22.07 9.84
N GLU A 6 -82.94 -20.99 10.46
CA GLU A 6 -82.14 -19.78 10.69
C GLU A 6 -81.06 -19.99 11.77
N TYR A 7 -81.32 -20.84 12.76
CA TYR A 7 -80.32 -21.25 13.76
C TYR A 7 -79.17 -22.06 13.13
N ARG A 8 -79.46 -22.92 12.13
CA ARG A 8 -78.41 -23.71 11.48
C ARG A 8 -77.50 -22.85 10.62
N SER A 9 -77.99 -21.84 9.89
CA SER A 9 -77.10 -20.96 9.09
C SER A 9 -76.04 -20.27 9.97
N GLN A 10 -76.43 -19.87 11.18
CA GLN A 10 -75.55 -19.14 12.10
C GLN A 10 -74.39 -20.01 12.64
N ASP A 11 -74.63 -21.30 12.87
CA ASP A 11 -73.59 -22.25 13.29
C ASP A 11 -72.54 -22.53 12.20
N TRP A 12 -72.97 -22.54 10.93
CA TRP A 12 -72.06 -22.76 9.79
C TRP A 12 -71.14 -21.57 9.54
N ASP A 13 -71.65 -20.35 9.69
CA ASP A 13 -70.86 -19.13 9.55
C ASP A 13 -69.81 -19.00 10.66
N ASN A 14 -70.17 -19.35 11.90
CA ASN A 14 -69.24 -19.39 13.03
C ASN A 14 -68.07 -20.36 12.77
N ARG A 15 -68.34 -21.56 12.24
CA ARG A 15 -67.28 -22.54 11.92
C ARG A 15 -66.32 -22.02 10.85
N ARG A 16 -66.85 -21.38 9.80
CA ARG A 16 -66.01 -20.80 8.74
C ARG A 16 -65.14 -19.66 9.27
N LEU A 17 -65.68 -18.82 10.15
CA LEU A 17 -64.95 -17.74 10.79
C LEU A 17 -63.82 -18.28 11.68
N TRP A 18 -64.07 -19.31 12.49
CA TRP A 18 -63.05 -19.97 13.30
C TRP A 18 -61.94 -20.62 12.46
N VAL A 19 -62.30 -21.28 11.35
CA VAL A 19 -61.32 -21.86 10.43
C VAL A 19 -60.46 -20.78 9.77
N ALA A 20 -61.07 -19.68 9.34
CA ALA A 20 -60.33 -18.55 8.76
C ALA A 20 -59.37 -17.91 9.76
N LEU A 21 -59.80 -17.73 11.02
CA LEU A 21 -58.94 -17.23 12.09
C LEU A 21 -57.77 -18.16 12.39
N ALA A 22 -58.03 -19.47 12.47
CA ALA A 22 -56.98 -20.47 12.71
C ALA A 22 -55.94 -20.50 11.57
N LEU A 23 -56.39 -20.46 10.31
CA LEU A 23 -55.52 -20.40 9.14
C LEU A 23 -54.69 -19.11 9.10
N SER A 24 -55.31 -17.97 9.41
CA SER A 24 -54.60 -16.69 9.48
C SER A 24 -53.51 -16.73 10.56
N LEU A 25 -53.82 -17.23 11.75
CA LEU A 25 -52.86 -17.35 12.84
C LEU A 25 -51.71 -18.29 12.49
N LEU A 26 -51.99 -19.42 11.83
CA LEU A 26 -50.99 -20.38 11.39
C LEU A 26 -50.07 -19.79 10.31
N LEU A 27 -50.62 -19.04 9.35
CA LEU A 27 -49.84 -18.35 8.31
C LEU A 27 -48.89 -17.31 8.92
N HIS A 28 -49.41 -16.46 9.82
CA HIS A 28 -48.58 -15.46 10.48
C HIS A 28 -47.51 -16.10 11.38
N GLY A 29 -47.85 -17.20 12.06
CA GLY A 29 -46.88 -17.98 12.83
C GLY A 29 -45.76 -18.55 11.94
N LEU A 30 -46.09 -19.09 10.76
CA LEU A 30 -45.10 -19.56 9.79
C LEU A 30 -44.19 -18.44 9.29
N VAL A 31 -44.75 -17.27 8.94
CA VAL A 31 -43.97 -16.10 8.52
C VAL A 31 -43.04 -15.63 9.64
N ALA A 32 -43.52 -15.56 10.87
CA ALA A 32 -42.69 -15.19 12.01
C ALA A 32 -41.55 -16.19 12.26
N ILE A 33 -41.82 -17.49 12.14
CA ILE A 33 -40.79 -18.55 12.24
C ILE A 33 -39.77 -18.41 11.10
N LEU A 34 -40.22 -18.16 9.87
CA LEU A 34 -39.32 -17.96 8.73
C LEU A 34 -38.39 -16.77 8.97
N LEU A 35 -38.94 -15.65 9.46
CA LEU A 35 -38.19 -14.45 9.80
C LEU A 35 -37.27 -14.62 11.03
N LEU A 36 -37.53 -15.58 11.92
CA LEU A 36 -36.61 -15.92 13.02
C LEU A 36 -35.44 -16.80 12.55
N ILE A 37 -35.66 -17.67 11.57
CA ILE A 37 -34.64 -18.60 11.05
C ILE A 37 -33.75 -17.89 10.01
N GLU A 38 -34.32 -16.99 9.22
CA GLU A 38 -33.61 -16.34 8.12
C GLU A 38 -32.40 -15.46 8.51
N PRO A 39 -32.39 -14.60 9.55
CA PRO A 39 -31.27 -13.65 9.72
C PRO A 39 -29.91 -14.31 10.03
N TRP A 40 -29.87 -15.63 10.26
CA TRP A 40 -28.64 -16.37 10.61
C TRP A 40 -28.06 -17.24 9.50
N THR A 41 -28.84 -17.73 8.54
CA THR A 41 -28.31 -18.67 7.53
C THR A 41 -27.60 -17.98 6.37
N TRP A 42 -27.90 -16.70 6.08
CA TRP A 42 -27.21 -15.94 5.04
C TRP A 42 -25.88 -15.31 5.49
N ARG A 43 -25.61 -15.27 6.81
CA ARG A 43 -24.34 -14.77 7.35
C ARG A 43 -23.21 -15.80 7.35
N VAL A 44 -23.49 -17.06 7.07
CA VAL A 44 -22.45 -18.02 6.67
C VAL A 44 -22.17 -17.80 5.19
N GLN A 45 -21.73 -16.59 4.84
CA GLN A 45 -21.02 -16.40 3.59
C GLN A 45 -19.75 -17.24 3.77
N PRO A 46 -19.52 -18.30 2.97
CA PRO A 46 -18.22 -18.97 2.99
C PRO A 46 -17.20 -17.86 2.78
N GLU A 47 -16.29 -17.69 3.74
CA GLU A 47 -15.24 -16.67 3.69
C GLU A 47 -14.71 -16.68 2.25
N PRO A 48 -14.97 -15.61 1.45
CA PRO A 48 -14.57 -15.64 0.06
C PRO A 48 -13.07 -15.91 0.09
N PRO A 49 -12.58 -16.89 -0.69
CA PRO A 49 -11.16 -17.21 -0.68
C PRO A 49 -10.43 -15.87 -0.84
N PRO A 50 -9.48 -15.55 0.06
CA PRO A 50 -8.85 -14.25 0.07
C PRO A 50 -8.42 -13.97 -1.36
N VAL A 51 -8.92 -12.87 -1.93
CA VAL A 51 -8.54 -12.44 -3.28
C VAL A 51 -7.07 -12.07 -3.18
N LEU A 52 -6.22 -13.08 -3.38
CA LEU A 52 -4.79 -13.00 -3.24
C LEU A 52 -4.32 -12.42 -4.56
N ALA A 53 -4.08 -11.11 -4.56
CA ALA A 53 -3.28 -10.50 -5.60
C ALA A 53 -1.84 -10.98 -5.40
N GLU A 54 -1.45 -12.01 -6.11
CA GLU A 54 -0.05 -12.33 -6.31
C GLU A 54 0.51 -11.28 -7.28
N PHE A 55 1.71 -10.76 -7.04
CA PHE A 55 2.31 -9.71 -7.87
C PHE A 55 3.35 -10.38 -8.78
N VAL A 56 3.20 -10.22 -10.10
CA VAL A 56 4.06 -10.90 -11.08
C VAL A 56 5.42 -10.21 -11.12
N MET A 57 6.46 -10.93 -10.75
CA MET A 57 7.83 -10.48 -10.94
C MET A 57 8.28 -10.85 -12.37
N PRO A 58 8.92 -9.95 -13.14
CA PRO A 58 9.39 -10.28 -14.48
C PRO A 58 10.48 -11.37 -14.40
N PRO A 59 10.54 -12.27 -15.39
CA PRO A 59 11.55 -13.32 -15.42
C PRO A 59 12.95 -12.71 -15.45
N ALA A 60 13.87 -13.31 -14.67
CA ALA A 60 15.25 -12.87 -14.64
C ALA A 60 15.85 -12.89 -16.07
N PRO A 61 16.59 -11.85 -16.48
CA PRO A 61 17.28 -11.85 -17.77
C PRO A 61 18.20 -13.07 -17.84
N LYS A 62 18.09 -13.81 -18.95
CA LYS A 62 18.85 -15.04 -19.21
C LYS A 62 20.35 -14.75 -19.00
N PRO A 63 21.10 -15.59 -18.26
CA PRO A 63 22.53 -15.39 -18.08
C PRO A 63 23.20 -15.21 -19.45
N ALA A 64 23.98 -14.13 -19.61
CA ALA A 64 24.79 -13.95 -20.79
C ALA A 64 25.68 -15.21 -20.97
N PRO A 65 25.80 -15.75 -22.20
CA PRO A 65 26.67 -16.89 -22.44
C PRO A 65 28.08 -16.56 -21.93
N PRO A 66 28.78 -17.51 -21.29
CA PRO A 66 30.12 -17.28 -20.78
C PRO A 66 31.01 -16.75 -21.92
N PRO A 67 31.85 -15.73 -21.65
CA PRO A 67 32.78 -15.22 -22.65
C PRO A 67 33.58 -16.39 -23.22
N ALA A 68 33.62 -16.49 -24.54
CA ALA A 68 34.39 -17.51 -25.24
C ALA A 68 35.83 -17.50 -24.69
N PRO A 69 36.46 -18.68 -24.49
CA PRO A 69 37.84 -18.75 -24.07
C PRO A 69 38.69 -17.85 -24.96
N GLN A 70 39.31 -16.82 -24.36
CA GLN A 70 40.28 -16.00 -25.08
C GLN A 70 41.35 -16.95 -25.62
N ALA A 71 41.53 -16.95 -26.95
CA ALA A 71 42.60 -17.68 -27.59
C ALA A 71 43.92 -17.30 -26.92
N ALA A 72 44.72 -18.31 -26.58
CA ALA A 72 46.03 -18.10 -25.98
C ALA A 72 46.82 -17.06 -26.79
N PRO A 73 47.50 -16.10 -26.14
CA PRO A 73 48.30 -15.12 -26.84
C PRO A 73 49.35 -15.85 -27.70
N PRO A 74 49.54 -15.44 -28.97
CA PRO A 74 50.58 -16.03 -29.80
C PRO A 74 51.96 -15.84 -29.15
N PRO A 75 52.88 -16.80 -29.33
CA PRO A 75 54.21 -16.71 -28.74
C PRO A 75 54.92 -15.43 -29.20
N PRO A 76 55.75 -14.83 -28.33
CA PRO A 76 56.47 -13.60 -28.66
C PRO A 76 57.35 -13.82 -29.89
N ALA A 77 57.21 -12.92 -30.87
CA ALA A 77 58.08 -12.89 -32.03
C ALA A 77 59.54 -12.63 -31.59
N PRO A 78 60.53 -13.23 -32.25
CA PRO A 78 61.93 -12.98 -31.97
C PRO A 78 62.27 -11.51 -32.19
N THR A 79 62.96 -10.94 -31.21
CA THR A 79 63.50 -9.58 -31.18
C THR A 79 64.40 -9.33 -32.40
N PRO A 80 64.13 -8.30 -33.22
CA PRO A 80 65.11 -7.85 -34.20
C PRO A 80 66.24 -7.05 -33.54
N PRO A 81 67.45 -7.10 -34.10
CA PRO A 81 68.63 -6.50 -33.49
C PRO A 81 68.59 -4.98 -33.54
N THR A 82 69.10 -4.39 -32.45
CA THR A 82 69.40 -2.98 -32.23
C THR A 82 70.10 -2.34 -33.44
N GLN A 83 69.46 -1.33 -34.04
CA GLN A 83 70.16 -0.34 -34.86
C GLN A 83 70.27 0.98 -34.08
N PRO A 84 71.44 1.64 -34.08
CA PRO A 84 71.59 2.98 -33.54
C PRO A 84 71.31 4.01 -34.65
N ARG A 85 70.29 4.85 -34.49
CA ARG A 85 70.14 6.11 -35.25
C ARG A 85 69.39 7.13 -34.40
N VAL A 86 70.10 8.16 -33.95
CA VAL A 86 70.20 9.51 -34.53
C VAL A 86 69.28 10.44 -33.76
N VAL A 87 69.92 11.33 -33.03
CA VAL A 87 69.38 12.54 -32.43
C VAL A 87 68.84 13.40 -33.57
N GLU A 88 67.56 13.74 -33.53
CA GLU A 88 67.06 14.89 -34.28
C GLU A 88 66.05 15.68 -33.45
N GLU A 89 66.40 16.95 -33.30
CA GLU A 89 65.79 18.01 -32.53
C GLU A 89 64.69 18.68 -33.36
N LEU A 90 63.46 18.75 -32.82
CA LEU A 90 62.37 19.59 -33.32
C LEU A 90 61.46 19.85 -32.10
N LYS A 91 61.61 20.95 -31.35
CA LYS A 91 61.25 22.35 -31.62
C LYS A 91 59.75 22.57 -31.89
N ASP A 92 59.16 23.36 -30.98
CA ASP A 92 57.89 24.09 -31.05
C ASP A 92 56.56 23.29 -31.12
N VAL A 93 55.95 23.07 -29.94
CA VAL A 93 54.51 22.83 -29.81
C VAL A 93 53.92 23.90 -28.86
N PRO A 94 52.99 24.76 -29.32
CA PRO A 94 52.31 25.72 -28.45
C PRO A 94 51.24 25.02 -27.59
N PRO A 95 50.98 25.51 -26.37
CA PRO A 95 50.02 24.88 -25.45
C PRO A 95 48.56 25.07 -25.92
N PRO A 96 47.68 24.09 -25.65
CA PRO A 96 46.25 24.18 -25.98
C PRO A 96 45.55 25.25 -25.13
N SER A 97 44.75 26.09 -25.81
CA SER A 97 43.92 27.12 -25.22
C SER A 97 42.76 26.51 -24.43
N VAL A 98 42.67 26.87 -23.15
CA VAL A 98 41.56 26.55 -22.25
C VAL A 98 40.36 27.44 -22.60
N PRO A 99 39.13 26.92 -22.83
CA PRO A 99 37.95 27.76 -22.95
C PRO A 99 37.66 28.47 -21.61
N GLN A 100 37.77 29.81 -21.63
CA GLN A 100 37.48 30.67 -20.48
C GLN A 100 36.00 30.56 -20.08
N LEU A 101 35.79 30.34 -18.77
CA LEU A 101 34.51 30.48 -18.10
C LEU A 101 33.97 31.90 -18.32
N GLN A 102 32.81 31.98 -18.96
CA GLN A 102 32.08 33.22 -19.16
C GLN A 102 31.51 33.67 -17.81
N GLN A 103 32.14 34.70 -17.23
CA GLN A 103 31.70 35.35 -16.00
C GLN A 103 30.43 36.16 -16.28
N ALA A 104 29.35 35.87 -15.56
CA ALA A 104 28.14 36.69 -15.56
C ALA A 104 28.39 37.99 -14.77
N PRO A 105 27.91 39.16 -15.25
CA PRO A 105 28.10 40.42 -14.54
C PRO A 105 27.31 40.46 -13.23
N VAL A 106 28.04 40.65 -12.14
CA VAL A 106 27.53 41.10 -10.84
C VAL A 106 27.04 42.54 -11.01
N THR A 107 25.73 42.76 -10.88
CA THR A 107 25.18 44.09 -10.60
C THR A 107 24.67 44.07 -9.17
N GLN A 108 25.45 44.66 -8.28
CA GLN A 108 25.00 45.13 -6.98
C GLN A 108 24.51 46.57 -7.15
N ASP A 109 23.30 46.89 -6.68
CA ASP A 109 23.04 48.12 -5.92
C ASP A 109 21.64 48.07 -5.25
N PRO A 110 21.31 48.95 -4.28
CA PRO A 110 20.71 48.54 -3.02
C PRO A 110 19.29 49.08 -2.83
N SER A 111 18.63 48.57 -1.79
CA SER A 111 17.58 49.22 -0.98
C SER A 111 16.74 50.33 -1.63
N ARG A 112 15.49 49.99 -1.96
CA ARG A 112 14.33 50.86 -1.69
C ARG A 112 13.02 50.08 -1.70
N ALA A 113 12.34 50.08 -0.56
CA ALA A 113 10.90 49.87 -0.42
C ALA A 113 10.27 51.21 0.05
N PRO A 114 8.93 51.39 0.09
CA PRO A 114 7.84 51.00 -0.83
C PRO A 114 7.01 52.28 -1.22
N PRO A 115 5.77 52.25 -1.79
CA PRO A 115 4.55 51.81 -1.09
C PRO A 115 3.48 51.06 -1.93
N SER A 116 2.76 50.19 -1.21
CA SER A 116 1.32 49.92 -1.19
C SER A 116 0.40 50.41 -2.34
N SER A 117 -0.29 49.47 -2.99
CA SER A 117 -1.74 49.56 -3.30
C SER A 117 -2.23 48.25 -3.93
N GLY A 118 -3.37 47.73 -3.48
CA GLY A 118 -4.03 46.59 -4.14
C GLY A 118 -4.72 45.59 -3.22
N GLN A 119 -5.57 46.07 -2.32
CA GLN A 119 -6.58 45.26 -1.65
C GLN A 119 -7.49 44.59 -2.70
N ARG A 120 -7.69 43.27 -2.62
CA ARG A 120 -8.96 42.66 -3.04
C ARG A 120 -9.42 41.62 -2.03
N ALA A 121 -10.69 41.80 -1.68
CA ALA A 121 -11.41 41.25 -0.55
C ALA A 121 -11.47 39.72 -0.49
N ARG A 122 -11.36 39.21 0.73
CA ARG A 122 -11.72 37.86 1.16
C ARG A 122 -13.04 37.98 1.94
N PRO A 123 -14.09 37.21 1.62
CA PRO A 123 -15.33 37.26 2.40
C PRO A 123 -15.14 36.63 3.79
N GLN A 124 -15.78 37.28 4.76
CA GLN A 124 -15.68 37.06 6.20
C GLN A 124 -16.32 35.76 6.67
N ALA A 125 -15.72 35.21 7.72
CA ALA A 125 -16.21 34.14 8.55
C ALA A 125 -17.41 34.59 9.37
N SER A 126 -18.43 33.73 9.47
CA SER A 126 -19.54 33.89 10.40
C SER A 126 -19.11 33.57 11.83
N ASP A 127 -19.46 34.48 12.71
CA ASP A 127 -19.44 34.41 14.16
C ASP A 127 -20.09 33.13 14.71
N ARG A 128 -19.39 32.46 15.63
CA ARG A 128 -20.00 31.53 16.57
C ARG A 128 -19.56 31.93 17.99
N PRO A 129 -20.50 32.17 18.92
CA PRO A 129 -20.18 32.69 20.24
C PRO A 129 -19.50 31.65 21.15
N GLN A 130 -18.45 32.10 21.82
CA GLN A 130 -17.75 31.45 22.94
C GLN A 130 -18.58 31.53 24.23
N PRO A 131 -18.75 30.44 25.00
CA PRO A 131 -19.19 30.51 26.38
C PRO A 131 -18.00 30.75 27.35
N ALA A 132 -18.30 31.50 28.40
CA ALA A 132 -17.41 32.08 29.40
C ALA A 132 -16.71 31.06 30.34
N PRO A 133 -15.57 31.42 30.97
CA PRO A 133 -14.97 30.64 32.04
C PRO A 133 -15.59 31.00 33.40
N MET A 134 -16.11 30.00 34.14
CA MET A 134 -16.43 30.18 35.56
C MET A 134 -15.26 29.75 36.44
N LEU A 135 -14.96 30.64 37.38
CA LEU A 135 -13.91 30.58 38.37
C LEU A 135 -14.52 30.14 39.71
N GLY A 136 -13.85 29.22 40.41
CA GLY A 136 -13.91 29.11 41.86
C GLY A 136 -14.73 27.95 42.45
N GLN A 137 -14.03 26.92 42.93
CA GLN A 137 -14.24 26.43 44.30
C GLN A 137 -13.04 25.61 44.79
N SER A 138 -12.60 25.98 45.98
CA SER A 138 -11.43 25.52 46.71
C SER A 138 -11.78 24.37 47.67
N GLY A 139 -10.89 23.40 47.88
CA GLY A 139 -10.97 22.44 49.01
C GLY A 139 -9.99 21.27 48.91
N PRO A 140 -9.49 20.71 50.03
CA PRO A 140 -8.04 20.56 50.21
C PRO A 140 -7.45 19.13 50.10
N THR A 141 -6.16 19.14 49.77
CA THR A 141 -5.02 18.29 50.16
C THR A 141 -5.28 16.94 50.81
N THR A 142 -4.80 15.87 50.17
CA THR A 142 -4.02 14.81 50.84
C THR A 142 -3.13 14.07 49.85
N THR A 143 -1.82 14.16 50.08
CA THR A 143 -0.77 13.34 49.48
C THR A 143 -0.85 11.92 50.03
N PRO A 144 -0.66 10.87 49.20
CA PRO A 144 0.56 10.08 49.37
C PRO A 144 1.18 9.61 48.02
N ALA A 145 2.52 9.61 47.97
CA ALA A 145 3.31 8.86 47.00
C ALA A 145 3.56 7.41 47.51
N PRO A 146 4.26 6.52 46.77
CA PRO A 146 4.15 6.10 45.37
C PRO A 146 3.86 4.56 45.28
N PRO A 147 3.88 3.91 44.10
CA PRO A 147 5.13 3.25 43.72
C PRO A 147 5.48 3.30 42.22
N GLN A 148 6.78 3.12 41.99
CA GLN A 148 7.41 2.80 40.71
C GLN A 148 6.83 1.50 40.11
N GLN A 149 6.65 1.48 38.78
CA GLN A 149 6.86 0.36 37.84
C GLN A 149 5.86 0.42 36.68
N ALA A 150 6.36 0.68 35.48
CA ALA A 150 6.23 -0.21 34.32
C ALA A 150 6.82 0.50 33.10
N GLN A 151 7.98 0.04 32.67
CA GLN A 151 8.48 0.27 31.33
C GLN A 151 7.37 -0.09 30.35
N ARG A 152 6.95 0.88 29.55
CA ARG A 152 6.02 0.67 28.44
C ARG A 152 6.79 -0.04 27.34
N THR A 153 6.91 -1.37 27.46
CA THR A 153 7.26 -2.23 26.34
C THR A 153 6.20 -2.03 25.26
N LEU A 154 6.64 -1.61 24.08
CA LEU A 154 5.81 -1.66 22.89
C LEU A 154 5.35 -3.12 22.69
N PRO A 155 4.07 -3.38 22.38
CA PRO A 155 3.67 -4.71 21.96
C PRO A 155 4.33 -5.01 20.62
N SER A 156 5.35 -5.87 20.64
CA SER A 156 5.80 -6.60 19.46
C SER A 156 4.56 -7.30 18.89
N GLN A 157 4.16 -6.90 17.69
CA GLN A 157 3.15 -7.61 16.91
C GLN A 157 3.71 -9.00 16.54
N GLN A 158 3.57 -9.94 17.47
CA GLN A 158 3.63 -11.36 17.18
C GLN A 158 2.35 -11.72 16.42
N THR A 159 2.40 -11.53 15.09
CA THR A 159 1.44 -12.13 14.18
C THR A 159 1.63 -13.64 14.21
N THR A 160 0.91 -14.27 15.13
CA THR A 160 0.75 -15.71 15.22
C THR A 160 -0.15 -16.14 14.06
N GLY A 161 0.43 -16.77 13.06
CA GLY A 161 -0.29 -17.20 11.87
C GLY A 161 0.57 -18.08 10.97
N ASN A 162 0.97 -19.24 11.49
CA ASN A 162 1.48 -20.38 10.74
C ASN A 162 0.58 -20.64 9.51
N ARG A 163 1.01 -20.19 8.33
CA ARG A 163 0.62 -20.80 7.05
C ARG A 163 1.88 -21.27 6.38
N GLN A 164 1.82 -22.52 5.91
CA GLN A 164 2.89 -23.26 5.27
C GLN A 164 3.86 -22.37 4.50
N ARG A 165 5.15 -22.53 4.82
CA ARG A 165 6.25 -22.47 3.87
C ARG A 165 5.84 -23.31 2.64
N GLY A 166 5.30 -22.64 1.63
CA GLY A 166 5.09 -23.24 0.31
C GLY A 166 6.42 -23.82 -0.16
N ALA A 167 6.35 -25.00 -0.76
CA ALA A 167 7.51 -25.75 -1.20
C ALA A 167 8.52 -24.88 -2.01
N PRO A 168 9.83 -25.09 -1.86
CA PRO A 168 10.83 -24.40 -2.66
C PRO A 168 10.78 -24.94 -4.09
N GLY A 169 9.93 -24.35 -4.92
CA GLY A 169 9.81 -24.78 -6.31
C GLY A 169 8.61 -24.19 -7.02
N ALA A 170 8.66 -22.90 -7.36
CA ALA A 170 8.05 -22.34 -8.58
C ALA A 170 8.27 -20.81 -8.70
N ALA A 171 9.53 -20.35 -8.74
CA ALA A 171 9.93 -19.12 -9.43
C ALA A 171 11.45 -19.11 -9.58
N ALA A 172 11.95 -19.83 -10.58
CA ALA A 172 13.35 -19.76 -10.99
C ALA A 172 13.67 -18.33 -11.44
N GLY A 173 14.25 -17.52 -10.54
CA GLY A 173 14.58 -16.11 -10.78
C GLY A 173 14.79 -15.25 -9.51
N GLU A 174 14.47 -15.78 -8.33
CA GLU A 174 14.64 -15.11 -7.03
C GLU A 174 16.12 -15.09 -6.59
N THR A 175 16.91 -14.18 -7.15
CA THR A 175 18.34 -14.03 -6.85
C THR A 175 18.60 -12.78 -6.00
N GLY A 176 17.95 -12.67 -4.84
CA GLY A 176 18.23 -11.63 -3.86
C GLY A 176 17.92 -12.10 -2.44
N ALA A 177 18.70 -11.65 -1.46
CA ALA A 177 18.39 -11.92 -0.06
C ALA A 177 17.05 -11.26 0.31
N SER A 178 16.19 -11.99 1.01
CA SER A 178 14.97 -11.41 1.58
C SER A 178 15.34 -10.41 2.66
N MET A 179 14.61 -9.29 2.72
CA MET A 179 14.75 -8.30 3.78
C MET A 179 14.33 -8.88 5.13
N THR A 180 14.95 -8.36 6.19
CA THR A 180 14.47 -8.58 7.55
C THR A 180 13.12 -7.87 7.78
N GLN A 181 12.34 -8.31 8.76
CA GLN A 181 11.04 -7.70 9.06
C GLN A 181 11.15 -6.20 9.38
N SER A 182 12.16 -5.79 10.15
CA SER A 182 12.37 -4.38 10.50
C SER A 182 12.75 -3.51 9.29
N GLU A 183 13.46 -4.06 8.30
CA GLU A 183 13.69 -3.38 7.02
C GLU A 183 12.38 -3.23 6.24
N SER A 184 11.56 -4.28 6.17
CA SER A 184 10.24 -4.23 5.53
C SER A 184 9.33 -3.19 6.16
N ASP A 185 9.23 -3.16 7.49
CA ASP A 185 8.42 -2.19 8.24
C ASP A 185 8.93 -0.75 8.02
N PHE A 186 10.25 -0.58 7.95
CA PHE A 186 10.87 0.71 7.64
C PHE A 186 10.46 1.22 6.25
N PHE A 187 10.48 0.37 5.22
CA PHE A 187 10.00 0.74 3.88
C PHE A 187 8.49 0.96 3.83
N LEU A 188 7.70 0.11 4.50
CA LEU A 188 6.26 0.25 4.58
C LEU A 188 5.86 1.60 5.20
N SER A 189 6.55 2.04 6.25
CA SER A 189 6.31 3.35 6.87
C SER A 189 6.54 4.53 5.92
N GLN A 190 7.44 4.39 4.94
CA GLN A 190 7.69 5.42 3.92
C GLN A 190 6.57 5.43 2.88
N ILE A 191 6.11 4.25 2.46
CA ILE A 191 4.99 4.08 1.52
C ILE A 191 3.70 4.63 2.14
N GLN A 192 3.43 4.28 3.41
CA GLN A 192 2.23 4.70 4.15
C GLN A 192 2.10 6.24 4.21
N ARG A 193 3.21 6.96 4.39
CA ARG A 193 3.20 8.45 4.38
C ARG A 193 2.75 9.07 3.06
N ALA A 194 2.92 8.35 1.95
CA ALA A 194 2.47 8.78 0.63
C ALA A 194 1.10 8.18 0.25
N TRP A 195 0.54 7.30 1.08
CA TRP A 195 -0.67 6.57 0.76
C TRP A 195 -1.92 7.34 1.18
N VAL A 196 -2.62 7.86 0.17
CA VAL A 196 -3.89 8.56 0.35
C VAL A 196 -5.03 7.53 0.33
N LEU A 197 -5.34 7.00 1.50
CA LEU A 197 -6.48 6.11 1.75
C LEU A 197 -7.09 6.44 3.12
N ASP A 198 -8.40 6.32 3.25
CA ASP A 198 -9.10 6.46 4.52
C ASP A 198 -9.08 5.12 5.27
N PHE A 199 -8.05 4.89 6.09
CA PHE A 199 -7.84 3.62 6.80
C PHE A 199 -8.95 3.30 7.80
N ASP A 200 -9.68 4.31 8.29
CA ASP A 200 -10.80 4.15 9.22
C ASP A 200 -12.08 3.68 8.54
N ALA A 201 -12.16 3.72 7.20
CA ALA A 201 -13.36 3.31 6.48
C ALA A 201 -13.57 1.78 6.60
N PRO A 202 -14.73 1.32 7.12
CA PRO A 202 -14.97 -0.11 7.38
C PRO A 202 -14.80 -1.03 6.17
N ARG A 203 -15.04 -0.50 4.97
CA ARG A 203 -14.88 -1.24 3.70
C ARG A 203 -13.44 -1.67 3.40
N PHE A 204 -12.44 -1.06 4.02
CA PHE A 204 -11.04 -1.43 3.84
C PHE A 204 -10.49 -2.26 4.99
N ALA A 205 -11.22 -2.38 6.09
CA ALA A 205 -10.75 -3.02 7.32
C ALA A 205 -10.21 -4.42 7.07
N ASP A 206 -10.87 -5.23 6.24
CA ASP A 206 -10.51 -6.65 5.98
C ASP A 206 -9.61 -6.86 4.75
N ILE A 207 -9.24 -5.80 4.03
CA ILE A 207 -8.39 -5.94 2.83
C ILE A 207 -6.98 -6.34 3.25
N ARG A 208 -6.46 -7.40 2.62
CA ARG A 208 -5.06 -7.83 2.76
C ARG A 208 -4.31 -7.56 1.48
N ILE A 209 -3.14 -6.95 1.61
CA ILE A 209 -2.21 -6.73 0.49
C ILE A 209 -0.97 -7.57 0.77
N PHE A 210 -0.64 -8.42 -0.20
CA PHE A 210 0.57 -9.25 -0.18
C PHE A 210 1.33 -9.01 -1.48
N GLY A 211 2.65 -8.80 -1.42
CA GLY A 211 3.46 -8.66 -2.62
C GLY A 211 4.94 -8.75 -2.34
N ARG A 212 5.73 -9.11 -3.37
CA ARG A 212 7.18 -9.20 -3.31
C ARG A 212 7.77 -8.24 -4.31
N TYR A 213 8.61 -7.33 -3.83
CA TYR A 213 9.18 -6.24 -4.62
C TYR A 213 10.70 -6.28 -4.52
N ARG A 214 11.41 -6.02 -5.60
CA ARG A 214 12.87 -5.93 -5.57
C ARG A 214 13.28 -4.48 -5.38
N VAL A 215 13.96 -4.18 -4.28
CA VAL A 215 14.50 -2.84 -3.99
C VAL A 215 15.95 -2.81 -4.45
N LEU A 216 16.30 -1.81 -5.24
CA LEU A 216 17.63 -1.58 -5.78
C LEU A 216 18.49 -0.79 -4.78
N ALA A 217 19.81 -0.74 -5.02
CA ALA A 217 20.75 -0.08 -4.11
C ALA A 217 20.56 1.45 -4.00
N ASP A 218 19.92 2.05 -4.99
CA ASP A 218 19.56 3.48 -5.04
C ASP A 218 18.20 3.80 -4.39
N GLY A 219 17.54 2.81 -3.79
CA GLY A 219 16.21 2.95 -3.19
C GLY A 219 15.07 2.93 -4.21
N MET A 220 15.35 2.68 -5.49
CA MET A 220 14.32 2.49 -6.50
C MET A 220 13.75 1.07 -6.44
N LEU A 221 12.53 0.90 -6.93
CA LEU A 221 11.98 -0.44 -7.15
C LEU A 221 12.34 -0.93 -8.55
N ALA A 222 12.62 -2.21 -8.67
CA ALA A 222 12.82 -2.84 -9.97
C ALA A 222 11.51 -2.85 -10.79
N PRO A 223 11.60 -2.99 -12.11
CA PRO A 223 10.42 -3.13 -12.96
C PRO A 223 9.49 -4.27 -12.51
N PRO A 224 8.16 -4.12 -12.66
CA PRO A 224 7.45 -3.00 -13.31
C PRO A 224 7.13 -1.82 -12.37
N PHE A 225 7.71 -1.76 -11.17
CA PHE A 225 7.30 -0.82 -10.12
C PHE A 225 8.16 0.45 -10.04
N GLY A 226 9.11 0.63 -10.96
CA GLY A 226 9.99 1.78 -10.98
C GLY A 226 9.24 3.09 -11.18
N LYS A 227 9.80 4.18 -10.66
CA LYS A 227 9.22 5.53 -10.76
C LYS A 227 8.95 6.00 -12.19
N ASP A 228 9.75 5.53 -13.14
CA ASP A 228 9.69 5.94 -14.54
C ASP A 228 9.10 4.86 -15.46
N ASP A 229 8.76 3.68 -14.92
CA ASP A 229 8.18 2.59 -15.71
C ASP A 229 6.77 2.94 -16.20
N PRO A 230 6.28 2.38 -17.32
CA PRO A 230 4.90 2.57 -17.74
C PRO A 230 3.90 2.13 -16.65
N TRP A 231 2.86 2.92 -16.42
CA TRP A 231 1.79 2.57 -15.48
C TRP A 231 0.85 1.53 -16.11
N ASP A 232 1.11 0.25 -15.84
CA ASP A 232 0.34 -0.88 -16.37
C ASP A 232 0.00 -1.89 -15.25
N MET A 233 -1.23 -1.77 -14.74
CA MET A 233 -1.73 -2.61 -13.64
C MET A 233 -1.73 -4.10 -13.97
N ARG A 234 -1.85 -4.49 -15.25
CA ARG A 234 -1.85 -5.89 -15.68
C ARG A 234 -0.48 -6.55 -15.53
N LYS A 235 0.59 -5.75 -15.58
CA LYS A 235 1.97 -6.22 -15.35
C LYS A 235 2.33 -6.21 -13.87
N MET A 236 1.72 -5.31 -13.10
CA MET A 236 1.99 -5.14 -11.68
C MET A 236 1.23 -6.15 -10.83
N VAL A 237 -0.04 -6.39 -11.13
CA VAL A 237 -0.96 -7.18 -10.31
C VAL A 237 -1.47 -8.38 -11.10
N GLU A 238 -1.29 -9.59 -10.56
CA GLU A 238 -1.86 -10.78 -11.19
C GLU A 238 -3.39 -10.75 -11.15
N ASN A 239 -4.02 -11.26 -12.20
CA ASN A 239 -5.48 -11.33 -12.32
C ASN A 239 -6.16 -9.95 -12.23
N TRP A 240 -5.44 -8.86 -12.57
CA TRP A 240 -5.98 -7.50 -12.51
C TRP A 240 -7.28 -7.33 -13.30
N ASP A 241 -7.37 -7.90 -14.50
CA ASP A 241 -8.58 -7.79 -15.32
C ASP A 241 -9.80 -8.41 -14.62
N ARG A 242 -9.62 -9.49 -13.84
CA ARG A 242 -10.72 -10.08 -13.07
C ARG A 242 -11.16 -9.16 -11.94
N ILE A 243 -10.21 -8.58 -11.21
CA ILE A 243 -10.48 -7.64 -10.11
C ILE A 243 -11.14 -6.36 -10.64
N ALA A 244 -10.66 -5.83 -11.77
CA ALA A 244 -11.13 -4.59 -12.35
C ALA A 244 -12.59 -4.67 -12.82
N ASN A 245 -12.99 -5.83 -13.35
CA ASN A 245 -14.32 -6.06 -13.91
C ASN A 245 -15.32 -6.68 -12.91
N ASP A 246 -14.92 -6.94 -11.68
CA ASP A 246 -15.82 -7.49 -10.66
C ASP A 246 -16.80 -6.41 -10.15
N PRO A 247 -18.12 -6.62 -10.28
CA PRO A 247 -19.12 -5.61 -9.92
C PRO A 247 -19.36 -5.51 -8.41
N ARG A 248 -18.80 -6.41 -7.61
CA ARG A 248 -19.02 -6.45 -6.16
C ARG A 248 -18.39 -5.22 -5.47
N PRO A 249 -19.06 -4.63 -4.46
CA PRO A 249 -18.54 -3.46 -3.77
C PRO A 249 -17.19 -3.73 -3.06
N GLU A 250 -16.98 -4.95 -2.56
CA GLU A 250 -15.72 -5.37 -1.94
C GLU A 250 -14.57 -5.36 -2.95
N ALA A 251 -14.83 -5.77 -4.19
CA ALA A 251 -13.84 -5.74 -5.26
C ALA A 251 -13.50 -4.30 -5.67
N ALA A 252 -14.47 -3.39 -5.67
CA ALA A 252 -14.23 -1.97 -5.90
C ALA A 252 -13.36 -1.34 -4.79
N ALA A 253 -13.61 -1.70 -3.52
CA ALA A 253 -12.79 -1.27 -2.40
C ALA A 253 -11.36 -1.83 -2.50
N PHE A 254 -11.22 -3.12 -2.82
CA PHE A 254 -9.93 -3.77 -3.07
C PHE A 254 -9.14 -3.11 -4.21
N ARG A 255 -9.78 -2.88 -5.36
CA ARG A 255 -9.20 -2.17 -6.51
C ARG A 255 -8.66 -0.81 -6.10
N THR A 256 -9.46 -0.04 -5.36
CA THR A 256 -9.07 1.30 -4.87
C THR A 256 -7.87 1.22 -3.95
N ALA A 257 -7.86 0.29 -2.99
CA ALA A 257 -6.76 0.10 -2.06
C ALA A 257 -5.46 -0.27 -2.80
N VAL A 258 -5.49 -1.21 -3.75
CA VAL A 258 -4.32 -1.64 -4.52
C VAL A 258 -3.79 -0.54 -5.44
N GLU A 259 -4.66 0.16 -6.19
CA GLU A 259 -4.26 1.27 -7.07
C GLU A 259 -3.58 2.40 -6.29
N THR A 260 -4.18 2.81 -5.17
CA THR A 260 -3.64 3.88 -4.33
C THR A 260 -2.35 3.45 -3.63
N PHE A 261 -2.24 2.18 -3.22
CA PHE A 261 -1.03 1.60 -2.65
C PHE A 261 0.14 1.62 -3.64
N LEU A 262 -0.05 1.09 -4.86
CA LEU A 262 0.99 1.11 -5.89
C LEU A 262 1.38 2.53 -6.28
N ARG A 263 0.42 3.46 -6.27
CA ARG A 263 0.71 4.87 -6.52
C ARG A 263 1.57 5.44 -5.39
N ALA A 264 1.27 5.11 -4.14
CA ALA A 264 2.06 5.49 -2.98
C ALA A 264 3.48 4.92 -3.05
N MET A 265 3.65 3.66 -3.44
CA MET A 265 4.96 3.03 -3.66
C MET A 265 5.78 3.77 -4.72
N ARG A 266 5.13 4.21 -5.80
CA ARG A 266 5.79 5.00 -6.85
C ARG A 266 6.16 6.40 -6.38
N LEU A 267 5.30 7.06 -5.60
CA LEU A 267 5.54 8.40 -5.05
C LEU A 267 6.61 8.41 -3.96
N ALA A 268 6.73 7.33 -3.19
CA ALA A 268 7.74 7.18 -2.15
C ALA A 268 9.16 6.96 -2.71
N GLN A 269 9.31 6.71 -4.02
CA GLN A 269 10.61 6.51 -4.65
C GLN A 269 11.35 7.83 -4.96
N PRO A 270 12.67 7.90 -4.72
CA PRO A 270 13.51 6.84 -4.16
C PRO A 270 13.26 6.64 -2.66
N LEU A 271 13.17 5.37 -2.25
CA LEU A 271 13.01 4.99 -0.85
C LEU A 271 14.30 5.30 -0.09
N LYS A 272 14.19 5.88 1.10
CA LYS A 272 15.35 6.03 1.98
C LYS A 272 15.80 4.64 2.41
N MET A 273 17.11 4.43 2.38
CA MET A 273 17.72 3.17 2.75
C MET A 273 17.95 3.12 4.27
N PRO A 274 17.81 1.95 4.93
CA PRO A 274 18.14 1.81 6.34
C PRO A 274 19.65 2.07 6.57
N PRO A 275 20.09 2.48 7.77
CA PRO A 275 21.49 2.83 8.03
C PRO A 275 22.48 1.69 7.74
N ASN A 276 22.03 0.43 7.76
CA ASN A 276 22.83 -0.76 7.43
C ASN A 276 22.46 -1.32 6.04
N ALA A 277 22.41 -0.47 5.02
CA ALA A 277 21.93 -0.82 3.67
C ALA A 277 22.90 -1.69 2.83
N GLU A 278 23.71 -2.52 3.45
CA GLU A 278 24.58 -3.44 2.71
C GLU A 278 23.77 -4.59 2.08
N GLY A 279 24.22 -5.05 0.90
CA GLY A 279 23.67 -6.24 0.25
C GLY A 279 22.40 -6.04 -0.59
N TYR A 280 22.18 -4.86 -1.16
CA TYR A 280 21.15 -4.63 -2.17
C TYR A 280 21.63 -5.05 -3.58
N PRO A 281 20.75 -5.52 -4.47
CA PRO A 281 19.28 -5.55 -4.35
C PRO A 281 18.75 -6.62 -3.40
N LYS A 282 17.68 -6.29 -2.68
CA LYS A 282 16.98 -7.21 -1.76
C LYS A 282 15.51 -7.35 -2.14
N VAL A 283 14.90 -8.44 -1.68
CA VAL A 283 13.46 -8.69 -1.85
C VAL A 283 12.71 -8.16 -0.63
N LEU A 284 11.88 -7.14 -0.85
CA LEU A 284 10.92 -6.59 0.08
C LEU A 284 9.63 -7.41 -0.01
N GLU A 285 9.32 -8.16 1.05
CA GLU A 285 8.07 -8.90 1.18
C GLU A 285 7.12 -8.11 2.06
N LEU A 286 5.97 -7.73 1.51
CA LEU A 286 4.91 -7.03 2.23
C LEU A 286 3.73 -7.98 2.37
N ASN A 287 3.22 -8.12 3.59
CA ASN A 287 2.02 -8.88 3.90
C ASN A 287 1.33 -8.22 5.09
N PHE A 288 0.30 -7.43 4.82
CA PHE A 288 -0.39 -6.70 5.87
C PHE A 288 -1.87 -6.58 5.56
N ARG A 289 -2.64 -6.28 6.61
CA ARG A 289 -4.04 -5.93 6.53
C ARG A 289 -4.16 -4.41 6.59
N VAL A 290 -4.97 -3.81 5.72
CA VAL A 290 -5.10 -2.35 5.61
C VAL A 290 -5.66 -1.74 6.89
N GLY A 291 -6.59 -2.42 7.57
CA GLY A 291 -7.12 -1.96 8.86
C GLY A 291 -6.17 -2.04 10.05
N ASP A 292 -4.97 -2.62 9.89
CA ASP A 292 -3.96 -2.71 10.95
C ASP A 292 -2.89 -1.59 10.84
N LEU A 293 -3.02 -0.70 9.84
CA LEU A 293 -2.07 0.39 9.53
C LEU A 293 -2.37 1.70 10.28
#